data_AF-A0A0C2W7W8-F1
#
_entry.id   AF-A0A0C2W7W8-F1
#
_cell.length_a   1.000
_cell.length_b   1.000
_cell.length_c   1.000
_cell.angle_alpha   90.00
_cell.angle_beta   90.00
_cell.angle_gamma   90.00
#
_symmetry.space_group_name_H-M   'P 1'
#
loop_
_entity.id
_entity.type
_entity.pdbx_description
1 polymer ?
#
loop_
_entity_poly.entity_id
_entity_poly.type
_entity_poly.pdbx_seq_one_letter_code
_entity_poly.pdbx_strand_id
1 'polypeptide(L)'
;MTAAAFTFTPDADFVDRALDAELRRDSESVDRKLRTMLAALDDSLAGISDAREELHTLYTAPGTDTAEVVAGHDQDIATHLEDAARNLRAAAEILRIHRQLTSPRP
;
A
#
# COMPACT_ATOMS: atom_id res chain seq x y z
N MET A 1 -39.63 -38.20 -31.15
CA MET A 1 -38.88 -38.05 -29.88
C MET A 1 -38.61 -36.57 -29.68
N THR A 2 -39.40 -35.90 -28.85
CA THR A 2 -39.23 -34.48 -28.52
C THR A 2 -38.14 -34.36 -27.44
N ALA A 3 -37.03 -33.71 -27.77
CA ALA A 3 -35.99 -33.37 -26.81
C ALA A 3 -36.58 -32.32 -25.86
N ALA A 4 -36.99 -32.74 -24.66
CA ALA A 4 -37.29 -31.81 -23.59
C ALA A 4 -35.99 -31.06 -23.26
N ALA A 5 -35.97 -29.75 -23.52
CA ALA A 5 -34.90 -28.89 -23.07
C ALA A 5 -34.86 -28.95 -21.53
N PHE A 6 -33.77 -29.48 -20.98
CA PHE A 6 -33.49 -29.40 -19.55
C PHE A 6 -33.19 -27.94 -19.22
N THR A 7 -34.21 -27.19 -18.83
CA THR A 7 -34.04 -25.82 -18.31
C THR A 7 -33.64 -25.95 -16.85
N PHE A 8 -32.34 -25.84 -16.57
CA PHE A 8 -31.83 -25.71 -15.21
C PHE A 8 -32.09 -24.28 -14.72
N THR A 9 -33.04 -24.12 -13.81
CA THR A 9 -33.26 -22.87 -13.08
C THR A 9 -32.73 -23.06 -11.67
N PRO A 10 -31.55 -22.50 -11.33
CA PRO A 10 -31.02 -22.60 -9.98
C PRO A 10 -31.95 -21.88 -9.00
N ASP A 11 -32.05 -22.47 -7.81
CA ASP A 11 -32.78 -21.89 -6.69
C ASP A 11 -32.14 -20.56 -6.24
N ALA A 12 -32.94 -19.58 -5.85
CA ALA A 12 -32.46 -18.27 -5.42
C ALA A 12 -31.51 -18.39 -4.22
N ASP A 13 -31.81 -19.28 -3.27
CA ASP A 13 -30.97 -19.56 -2.10
C ASP A 13 -29.62 -20.21 -2.48
N PHE A 14 -29.52 -20.84 -3.64
CA PHE A 14 -28.26 -21.36 -4.17
C PHE A 14 -27.43 -20.23 -4.81
N VAL A 15 -28.07 -19.35 -5.57
CA VAL A 15 -27.43 -18.19 -6.20
C VAL A 15 -26.90 -17.22 -5.13
N ASP A 16 -27.70 -16.94 -4.10
CA ASP A 16 -27.30 -16.04 -3.00
C ASP A 16 -26.10 -16.60 -2.23
N ARG A 17 -26.09 -17.90 -1.88
CA ARG A 17 -24.94 -18.52 -1.20
C ARG A 17 -23.68 -18.58 -2.05
N ALA A 18 -23.82 -18.81 -3.36
CA ALA A 18 -22.70 -18.80 -4.28
C ALA A 18 -22.10 -17.39 -4.41
N LEU A 19 -22.97 -16.38 -4.53
CA LEU A 19 -22.58 -14.97 -4.60
C LEU A 19 -21.90 -14.51 -3.31
N ASP A 20 -22.44 -14.86 -2.14
CA ASP A 20 -21.83 -14.56 -0.84
C ASP A 20 -20.45 -15.19 -0.69
N ALA A 21 -20.27 -16.44 -1.15
CA ALA A 21 -18.99 -17.12 -1.11
C ALA A 21 -17.95 -16.48 -2.04
N GLU A 22 -18.37 -16.01 -3.21
CA GLU A 22 -17.52 -15.31 -4.16
C GLU A 22 -17.11 -13.93 -3.64
N LEU A 23 -18.07 -13.14 -3.16
CA LEU A 23 -17.83 -11.83 -2.52
C LEU A 23 -16.88 -11.95 -1.32
N ARG A 24 -17.02 -13.01 -0.51
CA ARG A 24 -16.12 -13.27 0.61
C ARG A 24 -14.68 -13.55 0.14
N ARG A 25 -14.51 -14.39 -0.89
CA ARG A 25 -13.17 -14.70 -1.45
C ARG A 25 -12.51 -13.47 -2.03
N ASP A 26 -13.27 -12.64 -2.72
CA ASP A 26 -12.78 -11.39 -3.29
C ASP A 26 -12.38 -10.39 -2.19
N SER A 27 -13.19 -10.26 -1.14
CA SER A 27 -12.87 -9.45 0.04
C SER A 27 -11.57 -9.93 0.72
N GLU A 28 -11.40 -11.24 0.95
CA GLU A 28 -10.18 -11.81 1.53
C GLU A 28 -8.94 -11.59 0.63
N SER A 29 -9.11 -11.68 -0.68
CA SER A 29 -8.05 -11.41 -1.67
C SER A 29 -7.62 -9.94 -1.66
N VAL A 30 -8.59 -9.02 -1.60
CA VAL A 30 -8.35 -7.57 -1.50
C VAL A 30 -7.66 -7.22 -0.19
N ASP A 31 -8.14 -7.73 0.96
CA ASP A 31 -7.52 -7.49 2.26
C ASP A 31 -6.05 -7.95 2.28
N ARG A 32 -5.75 -9.12 1.70
CA ARG A 32 -4.37 -9.62 1.57
C ARG A 32 -3.51 -8.67 0.75
N LYS A 33 -3.98 -8.20 -0.41
CA LYS A 33 -3.24 -7.23 -1.24
C LYS A 33 -2.98 -5.92 -0.49
N LEU A 34 -3.99 -5.38 0.19
CA LEU A 34 -3.88 -4.16 0.97
C LEU A 34 -2.84 -4.31 2.10
N ARG A 35 -2.79 -5.47 2.79
CA ARG A 35 -1.75 -5.75 3.79
C ARG A 35 -0.35 -5.77 3.20
N THR A 36 -0.16 -6.42 2.06
CA THR A 36 1.15 -6.45 1.37
C THR A 36 1.59 -5.04 0.96
N MET A 37 0.68 -4.23 0.42
CA MET A 37 0.98 -2.84 0.05
C MET A 37 1.36 -1.99 1.26
N LEU A 38 0.64 -2.11 2.38
CA LEU A 38 0.97 -1.40 3.62
C LEU A 38 2.36 -1.78 4.15
N ALA A 39 2.70 -3.07 4.15
CA ALA A 39 4.02 -3.52 4.58
C ALA A 39 5.15 -2.95 3.69
N ALA A 40 4.95 -2.89 2.37
CA ALA A 40 5.92 -2.30 1.45
C ALA A 40 6.07 -0.78 1.65
N LEU A 41 4.98 -0.07 1.99
CA LEU A 41 5.04 1.35 2.32
C LEU A 41 5.78 1.61 3.63
N ASP A 42 5.54 0.78 4.66
CA ASP A 42 6.25 0.87 5.94
C ASP A 42 7.76 0.60 5.76
N ASP A 43 8.14 -0.39 4.94
CA ASP A 43 9.53 -0.68 4.57
C ASP A 43 10.19 0.49 3.81
N SER A 44 9.46 1.08 2.85
CA SER A 44 9.94 2.24 2.08
C SER A 44 10.15 3.47 2.97
N LEU A 45 9.29 3.67 3.97
CA LEU A 45 9.43 4.75 4.96
C LEU A 45 10.65 4.55 5.85
N ALA A 46 10.96 3.32 6.25
CA ALA A 46 12.18 3.00 6.98
C ALA A 46 13.42 3.30 6.13
N GLY A 47 13.47 2.83 4.88
CA GLY A 47 14.59 3.10 3.97
C GLY A 47 14.83 4.58 3.69
N ILE A 48 13.77 5.40 3.58
CA ILE A 48 13.92 6.86 3.47
C ILE A 48 14.50 7.47 4.75
N SER A 49 14.11 6.96 5.93
CA SER A 49 14.68 7.42 7.21
C SER A 49 16.17 7.12 7.29
N ASP A 50 16.57 5.90 6.94
CA ASP A 50 17.97 5.47 6.96
C ASP A 50 18.81 6.30 5.99
N ALA A 51 18.33 6.51 4.75
CA ALA A 51 19.01 7.34 3.76
C ALA A 51 19.22 8.79 4.24
N ARG A 52 18.25 9.36 4.96
CA ARG A 52 18.39 10.71 5.55
C ARG A 52 19.46 10.75 6.63
N GLU A 53 19.55 9.72 7.47
CA GLU A 53 20.57 9.62 8.52
C GLU A 53 21.97 9.42 7.94
N GLU A 54 22.11 8.59 6.91
CA GLU A 54 23.37 8.40 6.18
C GLU A 54 23.86 9.70 5.52
N LEU A 55 22.96 10.41 4.81
CA LEU A 55 23.29 11.69 4.18
C LEU A 55 23.68 12.75 5.21
N HIS A 56 22.91 12.86 6.30
CA HIS A 56 23.25 13.77 7.40
C HIS A 56 24.64 13.47 7.96
N THR A 57 24.97 12.20 8.18
CA THR A 57 26.29 11.78 8.69
C THR A 57 27.42 12.13 7.71
N LEU A 58 27.20 11.88 6.41
CA LEU A 58 28.17 12.17 5.36
C LEU A 58 28.52 13.66 5.29
N TYR A 59 27.53 14.54 5.47
CA TYR A 59 27.68 15.98 5.29
C TYR A 59 27.98 16.78 6.56
N THR A 60 27.79 16.19 7.74
CA THR A 60 28.21 16.79 9.03
C THR A 60 29.58 16.32 9.49
N ALA A 61 30.23 15.41 8.75
CA ALA A 61 31.57 14.91 9.05
C ALA A 61 32.63 16.01 8.92
N PRO A 62 33.50 16.22 9.93
CA PRO A 62 34.53 17.25 9.87
C PRO A 62 35.60 16.91 8.81
N GLY A 63 35.78 17.80 7.83
CA GLY A 63 36.81 17.67 6.79
C GLY A 63 36.30 17.67 5.35
N THR A 64 34.99 17.75 5.11
CA THR A 64 34.43 17.95 3.76
C THR A 64 34.54 19.42 3.35
N ASP A 65 35.64 19.78 2.71
CA ASP A 65 35.96 21.14 2.18
C ASP A 65 35.12 21.53 0.93
N THR A 66 33.95 20.90 0.76
CA THR A 66 32.96 21.12 -0.30
C THR A 66 31.69 21.79 0.22
N ALA A 67 31.78 22.44 1.38
CA ALA A 67 30.67 22.79 2.28
C ALA A 67 29.53 23.59 1.64
N GLU A 68 29.79 24.48 0.68
CA GLU A 68 28.74 25.36 0.11
C GLU A 68 27.87 24.67 -0.95
N VAL A 69 28.48 23.97 -1.92
CA VAL A 69 27.73 23.26 -2.99
C VAL A 69 26.99 22.06 -2.41
N VAL A 70 27.62 21.39 -1.46
CA VAL A 70 27.10 20.19 -0.81
C VAL A 70 25.95 20.50 0.16
N ALA A 71 26.03 21.60 0.92
CA ALA A 71 24.93 22.02 1.79
C ALA A 71 23.65 22.37 1.01
N GLY A 72 23.78 22.99 -0.16
CA GLY A 72 22.63 23.26 -1.04
C GLY A 72 21.96 21.98 -1.55
N HIS A 73 22.76 21.00 -1.98
CA HIS A 73 22.24 19.71 -2.46
C HIS A 73 21.64 18.86 -1.34
N ASP A 74 22.20 18.91 -0.13
CA ASP A 74 21.63 18.24 1.06
C ASP A 74 20.24 18.79 1.39
N GLN A 75 20.08 20.11 1.35
CA GLN A 75 18.79 20.74 1.65
C GLN A 75 17.71 20.37 0.61
N ASP A 76 18.08 20.27 -0.68
CA ASP A 76 17.19 19.81 -1.74
C ASP A 76 16.84 18.33 -1.60
N ILE A 77 17.83 17.46 -1.35
CA ILE A 77 17.62 16.01 -1.18
C ILE A 77 16.77 15.72 0.07
N ALA A 78 17.07 16.36 1.21
CA ALA A 78 16.31 16.21 2.44
C ALA A 78 14.84 16.63 2.24
N THR A 79 14.61 17.74 1.51
CA THR A 79 13.26 18.20 1.16
C THR A 79 12.52 17.18 0.30
N HIS A 80 13.17 16.66 -0.75
CA HIS A 80 12.56 15.64 -1.61
C HIS A 80 12.26 14.32 -0.88
N LEU A 81 13.14 13.88 0.01
CA LEU A 81 12.92 12.69 0.84
C LEU A 81 11.77 12.90 1.84
N GLU A 82 11.63 14.10 2.41
CA GLU A 82 10.51 14.42 3.28
C GLU A 82 9.17 14.47 2.53
N ASP A 83 9.15 15.03 1.33
CA ASP A 83 7.98 15.02 0.45
C ASP A 83 7.60 13.60 0.03
N ALA A 84 8.57 12.76 -0.31
CA ALA A 84 8.35 11.34 -0.60
C ALA A 84 7.73 10.62 0.61
N ALA A 85 8.29 10.82 1.81
CA ALA A 85 7.74 10.24 3.03
C ALA A 85 6.32 10.74 3.33
N ARG A 86 6.00 12.01 3.06
CA ARG A 86 4.64 12.55 3.21
C ARG A 86 3.66 11.86 2.26
N ASN A 87 4.04 11.68 0.99
CA ASN A 87 3.22 11.00 -0.01
C ASN A 87 2.97 9.53 0.34
N LEU A 88 4.00 8.81 0.82
CA LEU A 88 3.87 7.41 1.24
C LEU A 88 2.94 7.27 2.46
N ARG A 89 3.03 8.18 3.44
CA ARG A 89 2.09 8.20 4.59
C ARG A 89 0.66 8.45 4.13
N ALA A 90 0.44 9.39 3.21
CA ALA A 90 -0.89 9.65 2.66
C ALA A 90 -1.46 8.41 1.93
N ALA A 91 -0.63 7.74 1.12
CA ALA A 91 -1.01 6.49 0.47
C ALA A 91 -1.37 5.40 1.49
N ALA A 92 -0.56 5.24 2.55
CA ALA A 92 -0.83 4.27 3.60
C ALA A 92 -2.17 4.53 4.31
N GLU A 93 -2.50 5.78 4.60
CA GLU A 93 -3.78 6.14 5.21
C GLU A 93 -4.97 5.82 4.29
N ILE A 94 -4.87 6.14 2.99
CA ILE A 94 -5.91 5.77 2.01
C ILE A 94 -6.13 4.25 1.98
N LEU A 95 -5.04 3.47 1.99
CA LEU A 95 -5.12 2.01 1.97
C LEU A 95 -5.68 1.46 3.29
N ARG A 96 -5.34 2.04 4.44
CA ARG A 96 -5.92 1.67 5.74
C ARG A 96 -7.42 1.90 5.76
N ILE A 97 -7.90 3.04 5.26
CA ILE A 97 -9.33 3.35 5.13
C ILE A 97 -10.01 2.32 4.23
N HIS A 98 -9.44 2.04 3.04
CA HIS A 98 -10.00 1.02 2.14
C HIS A 98 -10.07 -0.37 2.79
N ARG A 99 -9.05 -0.73 3.59
CA ARG A 99 -9.04 -2.01 4.31
C ARG A 99 -10.13 -2.08 5.38
N GLN A 100 -10.38 -0.98 6.10
CA GLN A 100 -11.47 -0.91 7.08
C GLN A 100 -12.85 -1.02 6.43
N LEU A 101 -13.03 -0.44 5.25
CA LEU A 101 -14.29 -0.51 4.50
C LEU A 101 -14.54 -1.89 3.86
N THR A 102 -13.47 -2.59 3.50
CA THR A 102 -13.53 -3.91 2.83
C THR A 102 -13.43 -5.09 3.78
N SER A 103 -13.05 -4.85 5.05
CA SER A 103 -13.02 -5.89 6.07
C SER A 103 -14.45 -6.32 6.42
N PRO A 104 -14.77 -7.62 6.39
CA PRO A 104 -16.08 -8.10 6.80
C PRO A 104 -16.33 -7.70 8.26
N ARG A 105 -17.48 -7.06 8.53
CA ARG A 105 -17.92 -6.80 9.90
C ARG A 105 -18.07 -8.14 10.64
N PRO A 106 -17.66 -8.22 11.93
CA PRO A 106 -17.84 -9.41 12.74
C PRO A 106 -19.32 -9.78 12.89
#